data_AF-A0AAV8XF91-F1
#
_entry.id   AF-A0AAV8XF91-F1
#
_cell.length_a   1.000
_cell.length_b   1.000
_cell.length_c   1.000
_cell.angle_alpha   90.00
_cell.angle_beta   90.00
_cell.angle_gamma   90.00
#
_symmetry.space_group_name_H-M   'P 1'
#
loop_
_entity.id
_entity.type
_entity.pdbx_description
1 polymer ?
#
loop_
_entity_poly.entity_id
_entity_poly.type
_entity_poly.pdbx_seq_one_letter_code
_entity_poly.pdbx_strand_id
1 'polypeptide(L)'
;MNGYAEDYFFLNRWILRCVGIWPLDNRNRTVERLYKAYSITMFLYFAIYEAADVVSLFYMYKNEDAFIKSLSMVATHLLGGLKGICFRHFSDKILDMIRTLESNDLKYEDCEDKNFFSRKTFKSMQV
;
A
#
# COMPACT_ATOMS: atom_id res chain seq x y z
N MET A 1 8.11 -9.32 -27.57
CA MET A 1 8.44 -8.35 -26.49
C MET A 1 7.14 -8.02 -25.76
N ASN A 2 6.73 -8.85 -24.79
CA ASN A 2 5.43 -8.75 -24.12
C ASN A 2 5.64 -8.63 -22.60
N GLY A 3 5.98 -7.44 -22.09
CA GLY A 3 6.40 -7.31 -20.67
C GLY A 3 5.85 -6.14 -19.85
N TYR A 4 5.27 -5.10 -20.45
CA TYR A 4 5.17 -3.82 -19.72
C TYR A 4 3.91 -3.62 -18.86
N ALA A 5 2.79 -4.28 -19.15
CA ALA A 5 1.55 -4.09 -18.38
C ALA A 5 1.48 -4.93 -17.08
N GLU A 6 2.05 -6.13 -17.08
CA GLU A 6 2.18 -6.93 -15.83
C GLU A 6 3.01 -6.19 -14.79
N ASP A 7 4.05 -5.46 -15.24
CA ASP A 7 4.99 -4.74 -14.38
C ASP A 7 4.35 -3.54 -13.65
N TYR A 8 3.37 -2.85 -14.26
CA TYR A 8 2.79 -1.63 -13.67
C TYR A 8 2.06 -1.90 -12.35
N PHE A 9 1.26 -2.97 -12.32
CA PHE A 9 0.58 -3.39 -11.09
C PHE A 9 1.43 -4.34 -10.24
N PHE A 10 2.52 -4.91 -10.77
CA PHE A 10 3.40 -5.81 -10.02
C PHE A 10 3.98 -5.14 -8.78
N LEU A 11 4.59 -3.95 -8.92
CA LEU A 11 5.22 -3.27 -7.79
C LEU A 11 4.20 -2.90 -6.72
N ASN A 12 3.04 -2.37 -7.13
CA ASN A 12 1.95 -2.05 -6.21
C ASN A 12 1.42 -3.29 -5.47
N ARG A 13 1.19 -4.39 -6.20
CA ARG A 13 0.78 -5.68 -5.59
C ARG A 13 1.86 -6.18 -4.62
N TRP A 14 3.13 -6.04 -4.96
CA TRP A 14 4.23 -6.48 -4.11
C TRP A 14 4.31 -5.67 -2.81
N ILE A 15 4.24 -4.33 -2.89
CA ILE A 15 4.20 -3.45 -1.71
C ILE A 15 3.00 -3.79 -0.83
N LEU A 16 1.81 -3.95 -1.42
CA LEU A 16 0.59 -4.27 -0.67
C LEU A 16 0.64 -5.68 -0.03
N ARG A 17 1.37 -6.63 -0.64
CA ARG A 17 1.68 -7.94 -0.03
C ARG A 17 2.64 -7.79 1.14
N CYS A 18 3.68 -6.95 1.02
CA CYS A 18 4.59 -6.67 2.13
C CYS A 18 3.86 -6.04 3.32
N VAL A 19 2.92 -5.12 3.10
CA VAL A 19 2.10 -4.55 4.19
C VAL A 19 1.08 -5.56 4.74
N GLY A 20 0.86 -6.69 4.06
CA GLY A 20 -0.03 -7.76 4.52
C GLY A 20 -1.50 -7.54 4.18
N ILE A 21 -1.83 -6.54 3.37
CA ILE A 21 -3.23 -6.18 3.03
C ILE A 21 -3.69 -6.96 1.79
N TRP A 22 -2.79 -7.20 0.83
CA TRP A 22 -3.12 -7.84 -0.45
C TRP A 22 -3.34 -9.36 -0.30
N PRO A 23 -4.35 -9.96 -0.94
CA PRO A 23 -4.55 -11.41 -0.93
C PRO A 23 -3.45 -12.14 -1.73
N LEU A 24 -3.00 -13.28 -1.22
CA LEU A 24 -2.02 -14.11 -1.91
C LEU A 24 -2.72 -15.06 -2.88
N ASP A 25 -2.47 -14.89 -4.17
CA ASP A 25 -3.00 -15.76 -5.22
C ASP A 25 -2.03 -16.94 -5.44
N ASN A 26 -1.86 -17.77 -4.40
CA ASN A 26 -0.95 -18.92 -4.41
C ASN A 26 -1.72 -20.23 -4.26
N ARG A 27 -1.34 -21.23 -5.07
CA ARG A 27 -1.97 -22.57 -5.06
C ARG A 27 -1.60 -23.39 -3.81
N ASN A 28 -0.54 -23.02 -3.08
CA ASN A 28 -0.06 -23.77 -1.92
C ASN A 28 -0.74 -23.31 -0.61
N ARG A 29 -1.60 -24.16 -0.05
CA ARG A 29 -2.35 -23.92 1.19
C ARG A 29 -1.48 -23.61 2.41
N THR A 30 -0.26 -24.14 2.49
CA THR A 30 0.65 -23.89 3.62
C THR A 30 1.17 -22.45 3.60
N VAL A 31 1.55 -21.97 2.42
CA VAL A 31 2.02 -20.59 2.22
C VAL A 31 0.89 -19.60 2.48
N GLU A 32 -0.33 -19.93 2.04
CA GLU A 32 -1.52 -19.11 2.30
C GLU A 32 -1.79 -18.96 3.81
N ARG A 33 -1.68 -20.05 4.59
CA ARG A 33 -1.86 -20.01 6.04
C ARG A 33 -0.77 -19.18 6.74
N LEU A 34 0.49 -19.37 6.38
CA LEU A 34 1.61 -18.58 6.91
C LEU A 34 1.42 -17.10 6.62
N TYR A 35 1.01 -16.77 5.39
CA TYR A 35 0.74 -15.39 5.03
C TYR A 35 -0.48 -14.81 5.77
N LYS A 36 -1.55 -15.58 5.96
CA LYS A 36 -2.68 -15.15 6.81
C LYS A 36 -2.22 -14.83 8.24
N ALA A 37 -1.37 -15.67 8.83
CA ALA A 37 -0.80 -15.42 10.15
C ALA A 37 0.08 -14.15 10.16
N TYR A 38 0.89 -13.96 9.12
CA TYR A 38 1.68 -12.73 8.92
C TYR A 38 0.79 -11.49 8.82
N SER A 39 -0.23 -11.49 7.96
CA SER A 39 -1.19 -10.40 7.80
C SER A 39 -1.89 -10.06 9.12
N ILE A 40 -2.32 -11.06 9.90
CA ILE A 40 -2.93 -10.85 11.22
C ILE A 40 -1.92 -10.20 12.18
N THR A 41 -0.67 -10.69 12.18
CA THR A 41 0.40 -10.13 13.03
C THR A 41 0.68 -8.66 12.68
N MET A 42 0.77 -8.34 11.39
CA MET A 42 0.93 -6.95 10.93
C MET A 42 -0.25 -6.08 11.34
N PHE A 43 -1.48 -6.57 11.21
CA PHE A 43 -2.67 -5.86 11.64
C PHE A 43 -2.66 -5.58 13.15
N LEU A 44 -2.28 -6.55 13.97
CA LEU A 44 -2.15 -6.38 15.41
C LEU A 44 -1.04 -5.39 15.77
N TYR A 45 0.10 -5.44 15.07
CA TYR A 45 1.19 -4.48 15.26
C TYR A 45 0.72 -3.04 14.99
N PHE A 46 0.03 -2.81 13.86
CA PHE A 46 -0.56 -1.51 13.57
C PHE A 46 -1.59 -1.08 14.63
N ALA A 47 -2.46 -1.97 15.07
CA ALA A 47 -3.46 -1.64 16.10
C ALA A 47 -2.81 -1.23 17.44
N ILE A 48 -1.71 -1.87 17.84
CA ILE A 48 -0.95 -1.50 19.03
C ILE A 48 -0.31 -0.11 18.85
N TYR A 49 0.25 0.17 17.67
CA TYR A 49 0.86 1.46 17.37
C TYR A 49 -0.18 2.60 17.41
N GLU A 50 -1.34 2.42 16.79
CA GLU A 50 -2.46 3.37 16.85
C GLU A 50 -2.92 3.63 18.29
N ALA A 51 -3.00 2.58 19.11
CA ALA A 51 -3.36 2.72 20.52
C ALA A 51 -2.32 3.56 21.30
N ALA A 52 -1.03 3.41 20.99
CA ALA A 52 0.03 4.21 21.58
C ALA A 52 -0.10 5.70 21.20
N ASP A 53 -0.45 6.01 19.95
CA ASP A 53 -0.67 7.39 19.50
C ASP A 53 -1.86 8.04 20.22
N VAL A 54 -2.95 7.30 20.42
CA VAL A 54 -4.11 7.78 21.20
C VAL A 54 -3.71 8.04 22.66
N VAL A 55 -2.91 7.17 23.28
CA VAL A 55 -2.38 7.43 24.63
C VAL A 55 -1.50 8.68 24.66
N SER A 56 -0.66 8.89 23.63
CA SER A 56 0.17 10.09 23.52
C SER A 56 -0.67 11.37 23.47
N LEU A 57 -1.81 11.32 22.78
CA LEU A 57 -2.76 12.44 22.68
C LEU A 57 -3.32 12.82 24.06
N PHE A 58 -3.73 11.83 24.85
CA PHE A 58 -4.23 12.06 26.21
C PHE A 58 -3.14 12.63 27.14
N TYR A 59 -1.90 12.17 26.99
CA TYR A 59 -0.78 12.66 27.80
C TYR A 59 -0.42 14.12 27.48
N MET A 60 -0.49 14.51 26.20
CA MET A 60 -0.11 15.83 25.73
C MET A 60 -1.21 16.89 25.85
N TYR A 61 -2.41 16.55 26.32
CA TYR A 61 -3.59 17.46 26.41
C TYR A 61 -3.31 18.83 27.05
N LYS A 62 -2.37 18.91 28.00
CA LYS A 62 -2.05 20.17 28.70
C LYS A 62 -1.12 21.12 27.93
N ASN A 63 -0.47 20.65 26.86
CA ASN A 63 0.42 21.45 26.03
C ASN A 63 -0.24 21.61 24.65
N GLU A 64 -0.71 22.81 24.34
CA GLU A 64 -1.52 23.08 23.14
C GLU A 64 -0.79 22.68 21.84
N ASP A 65 0.47 23.07 21.68
CA ASP A 65 1.27 22.76 20.49
C ASP A 65 1.52 21.25 20.35
N ALA A 66 1.88 20.59 21.45
CA ALA A 66 2.12 19.14 21.46
C ALA A 66 0.82 18.36 21.23
N PHE A 67 -0.29 18.82 21.79
CA PHE A 67 -1.61 18.24 21.59
C PHE A 67 -2.05 18.33 20.13
N ILE A 68 -1.95 19.50 19.49
CA ILE A 68 -2.30 19.67 18.08
C ILE A 68 -1.46 18.75 17.20
N LYS A 69 -0.15 18.64 17.48
CA LYS A 69 0.73 17.72 16.75
C LYS A 69 0.31 16.26 16.91
N SER A 70 0.08 15.80 18.14
CA SER A 70 -0.39 14.44 18.40
C SER A 70 -1.77 14.18 17.78
N LEU A 71 -2.67 15.15 17.78
CA LEU A 71 -3.99 15.03 17.18
C LEU A 71 -3.90 14.85 15.67
N SER A 72 -3.05 15.64 15.00
CA SER A 72 -2.81 15.52 13.56
C SER A 72 -2.23 14.15 13.18
N MET A 73 -1.35 13.60 14.02
CA MET A 73 -0.75 12.29 13.85
C MET A 73 -1.81 11.19 13.98
N VAL A 74 -2.58 11.19 15.07
CA VAL A 74 -3.70 10.25 15.29
C VAL A 74 -4.70 10.31 14.13
N ALA A 75 -5.10 11.52 13.71
CA ALA A 75 -6.04 11.67 12.59
C ALA A 75 -5.49 11.09 11.28
N THR A 76 -4.19 11.30 11.00
CA THR A 76 -3.52 10.78 9.80
C THR A 76 -3.45 9.26 9.83
N HIS A 77 -3.08 8.68 10.97
CA HIS A 77 -2.96 7.24 11.14
C HIS A 77 -4.34 6.56 11.09
N LEU A 78 -5.37 7.12 11.73
CA LEU A 78 -6.77 6.67 11.59
C LEU A 78 -7.26 6.68 10.13
N LEU A 79 -6.96 7.74 9.36
CA LEU A 79 -7.28 7.78 7.94
C LEU A 79 -6.54 6.70 7.15
N GLY A 80 -5.27 6.43 7.48
CA GLY A 80 -4.49 5.33 6.93
C GLY A 80 -5.12 3.96 7.24
N GLY A 81 -5.50 3.73 8.50
CA GLY A 81 -6.18 2.52 8.96
C GLY A 81 -7.51 2.30 8.25
N LEU A 82 -8.36 3.34 8.16
CA LEU A 82 -9.62 3.30 7.42
C LEU A 82 -9.40 2.95 5.94
N LYS A 83 -8.41 3.57 5.28
CA LYS A 83 -8.04 3.22 3.91
C LYS A 83 -7.64 1.76 3.80
N GLY A 84 -6.83 1.24 4.73
CA GLY A 84 -6.44 -0.18 4.76
C GLY A 84 -7.63 -1.13 4.90
N ILE A 85 -8.59 -0.81 5.78
CA ILE A 85 -9.82 -1.59 5.97
C ILE A 85 -10.69 -1.56 4.71
N CYS A 86 -10.96 -0.38 4.16
CA CYS A 86 -11.72 -0.23 2.91
C CYS A 86 -11.05 -1.00 1.77
N PHE A 87 -9.73 -0.86 1.62
CA PHE A 87 -8.98 -1.55 0.59
C PHE A 87 -9.12 -3.07 0.71
N ARG A 88 -9.04 -3.62 1.92
CA ARG A 88 -9.23 -5.05 2.15
C ARG A 88 -10.67 -5.51 1.88
N HIS A 89 -11.66 -4.72 2.31
CA HIS A 89 -13.08 -5.01 2.07
C HIS A 89 -13.42 -5.00 0.58
N PHE A 90 -12.85 -4.07 -0.19
CA PHE A 90 -13.07 -3.96 -1.64
C PHE A 90 -12.03 -4.70 -2.48
N SER A 91 -11.19 -5.53 -1.86
CA SER A 91 -10.06 -6.19 -2.55
C SER A 91 -10.49 -7.03 -3.75
N ASP A 92 -11.62 -7.75 -3.66
CA ASP A 92 -12.14 -8.55 -4.78
C ASP A 92 -12.56 -7.68 -5.98
N LYS A 93 -13.21 -6.54 -5.73
CA LYS A 93 -13.58 -5.59 -6.80
C LYS A 93 -12.35 -4.95 -7.43
N ILE A 94 -11.34 -4.63 -6.60
CA ILE A 94 -10.06 -4.08 -7.09
C ILE A 94 -9.33 -5.11 -7.95
N LEU A 95 -9.33 -6.38 -7.55
CA LEU A 95 -8.78 -7.48 -8.33
C LEU A 95 -9.49 -7.64 -9.67
N ASP A 96 -10.83 -7.54 -9.68
CA ASP A 96 -11.62 -7.61 -10.90
C ASP A 96 -11.28 -6.46 -11.85
N MET A 97 -11.22 -5.23 -11.35
CA MET A 97 -10.79 -4.06 -12.13
C MET A 97 -9.37 -4.22 -12.69
N ILE A 98 -8.41 -4.73 -11.90
CA ILE A 98 -7.05 -4.98 -12.39
C ILE A 98 -7.06 -6.03 -13.50
N ARG A 99 -7.83 -7.12 -13.36
CA ARG A 99 -7.95 -8.16 -14.40
C ARG A 99 -8.57 -7.60 -15.67
N THR A 100 -9.56 -6.71 -15.57
CA THR A 100 -10.14 -6.01 -16.72
C THR A 100 -9.11 -5.14 -17.43
N LEU A 101 -8.30 -4.38 -16.67
CA LEU A 101 -7.23 -3.53 -17.23
C LEU A 101 -6.04 -4.33 -17.79
N GLU A 102 -5.80 -5.54 -17.28
CA GLU A 102 -4.79 -6.47 -17.79
C GLU A 102 -5.29 -7.29 -19.01
N SER A 103 -6.59 -7.24 -19.33
CA SER A 103 -7.17 -7.95 -20.47
C SER A 103 -6.71 -7.37 -21.82
N ASN A 104 -6.59 -8.21 -22.86
CA ASN A 104 -6.08 -7.79 -24.17
C ASN A 104 -6.93 -6.69 -24.84
N ASP A 105 -8.20 -6.54 -24.45
CA ASP A 105 -9.14 -5.59 -25.06
C ASP A 105 -9.02 -4.17 -24.49
N LEU A 106 -8.48 -4.03 -23.26
CA LEU A 106 -8.33 -2.76 -22.54
C LEU A 106 -6.89 -2.54 -22.05
N LYS A 107 -5.96 -3.37 -22.51
CA LYS A 107 -4.55 -3.26 -22.16
C LYS A 107 -4.07 -1.89 -22.58
N TYR A 108 -3.50 -1.14 -21.63
CA TYR A 108 -2.89 0.15 -21.91
C TYR A 108 -1.98 0.04 -23.14
N GLU A 109 -2.28 0.82 -24.18
CA GLU A 109 -1.41 0.98 -25.33
C GLU A 109 -0.06 1.52 -24.87
N ASP A 110 0.99 1.19 -25.61
CA ASP A 110 2.35 1.59 -25.29
C ASP A 110 2.46 3.12 -25.36
N CYS A 111 2.35 3.83 -24.23
CA CYS A 111 2.45 5.28 -24.20
C CYS A 111 3.84 5.72 -24.70
N GLU A 112 3.90 6.57 -25.73
CA GLU A 112 5.13 7.09 -26.33
C GLU A 112 5.97 7.96 -25.35
N ASP A 113 5.38 8.40 -24.23
CA ASP A 113 6.00 9.24 -23.21
C ASP A 113 6.97 8.52 -22.26
N LYS A 114 7.68 7.49 -22.76
CA LYS A 114 8.71 6.73 -22.03
C LYS A 114 9.90 7.58 -21.57
N ASN A 115 9.95 8.86 -21.93
CA ASN A 115 11.03 9.78 -21.60
C ASN A 115 10.78 10.66 -20.36
N PHE A 116 9.59 10.66 -19.76
CA PHE A 116 9.33 11.55 -18.62
C PHE A 116 10.16 11.15 -17.36
N PHE A 117 10.36 9.86 -17.12
CA PHE A 117 11.23 9.34 -16.05
C PHE A 117 12.52 8.66 -16.57
N SER A 118 12.83 8.82 -17.85
CA SER A 118 14.06 8.29 -18.44
C SER A 118 15.26 9.09 -17.94
N ARG A 119 15.89 8.60 -16.86
CA ARG A 119 17.34 8.34 -16.69
C ARG A 119 18.36 9.29 -17.37
N LYS A 120 18.03 10.56 -17.63
CA LYS A 120 18.92 11.58 -18.21
C LYS A 120 19.46 12.56 -17.17
N THR A 121 18.89 12.64 -15.97
CA THR A 121 19.37 13.53 -14.90
C THR A 121 20.56 12.98 -14.11
N PHE A 122 20.91 11.68 -14.22
CA PHE A 122 22.07 11.14 -13.49
C PHE A 122 23.39 11.17 -14.29
N LYS A 123 23.34 11.46 -15.60
CA LYS A 123 24.54 11.52 -16.45
C LYS A 123 25.11 12.93 -16.67
N SER A 124 24.43 13.98 -16.22
CA SER A 124 24.93 15.37 -16.27
C SER A 124 25.61 15.82 -14.98
N MET A 125 25.84 14.91 -14.02
CA MET A 125 26.52 15.19 -12.75
C MET A 125 27.81 14.37 -12.60
N GLN A 126 28.35 13.89 -13.72
CA GLN A 126 29.73 13.43 -13.85
C GLN A 126 30.41 14.26 -14.95
N VAL A 127 30.68 15.52 -14.63
CA VAL A 127 31.76 16.33 -15.21
C VAL A 127 32.54 16.88 -14.04
#